data_AF-A0A6A5TY40-F1
#
_entry.id   AF-A0A6A5TY40-F1
#
_cell.length_a   1.000
_cell.length_b   1.000
_cell.length_c   1.000
_cell.angle_alpha   90.00
_cell.angle_beta   90.00
_cell.angle_gamma   90.00
#
_symmetry.space_group_name_H-M   'P 1'
#
loop_
_entity.id
_entity.type
_entity.pdbx_description
1 polymer ?
#
loop_
_entity_poly.entity_id
_entity_poly.type
_entity_poly.pdbx_seq_one_letter_code
_entity_poly.pdbx_strand_id
1 'polypeptide(L)'
;MIDAWRGLQEWTPPFVGHVGGQPLLDIIFTNSCSINAGPFSSVSKFHQWFTHALGPSRTVTDFEDRSPHPYSSFLPEDAPIVFTHADLHPSNIILSNGPLPQIIAIIDWHQSGWYPAYWEYCKARWTSKIGGEWEEKYLPLLLDRYDFYDYWDYFVLARGV
;
A
#
# COMPACT_ATOMS: atom_id res chain seq x y z
N MET A 1 11.91 -8.70 10.84
CA MET A 1 11.21 -9.47 9.77
C MET A 1 11.07 -8.60 8.55
N ILE A 2 10.32 -7.49 8.67
CA ILE A 2 10.06 -6.54 7.57
C ILE A 2 11.34 -5.89 7.05
N ASP A 3 12.35 -5.71 7.91
CA ASP A 3 13.67 -5.22 7.54
C ASP A 3 14.35 -6.06 6.45
N ALA A 4 13.99 -7.35 6.31
CA ALA A 4 14.56 -8.23 5.31
C ALA A 4 14.27 -7.76 3.88
N TRP A 5 13.04 -7.29 3.60
CA TRP A 5 12.69 -6.76 2.28
C TRP A 5 12.79 -5.23 2.20
N ARG A 6 12.67 -4.51 3.32
CA ARG A 6 12.98 -3.07 3.36
C ARG A 6 14.45 -2.77 3.05
N GLY A 7 15.35 -3.73 3.26
CA GLY A 7 16.76 -3.62 2.89
C GLY A 7 17.07 -3.92 1.42
N LEU A 8 16.08 -4.28 0.59
CA LEU A 8 16.31 -4.47 -0.85
C LEU A 8 16.74 -3.16 -1.50
N GLN A 9 17.72 -3.24 -2.40
CA GLN A 9 18.31 -2.06 -3.01
C GLN A 9 17.28 -1.28 -3.83
N GLU A 10 17.11 -0.01 -3.47
CA GLU A 10 16.28 0.93 -4.23
C GLU A 10 16.85 1.19 -5.63
N TRP A 11 15.96 1.36 -6.59
CA TRP A 11 16.34 1.81 -7.94
C TRP A 11 16.79 3.26 -7.90
N THR A 12 17.73 3.61 -8.78
CA THR A 12 18.19 4.99 -8.96
C THR A 12 17.87 5.46 -10.38
N PRO A 13 16.97 6.44 -10.56
CA PRO A 13 16.17 7.13 -9.53
C PRO A 13 15.06 6.25 -8.91
N PRO A 14 14.62 6.56 -7.67
CA PRO A 14 13.54 5.81 -7.03
C PRO A 14 12.21 6.07 -7.74
N PHE A 15 11.33 5.06 -7.75
CA PHE A 15 10.01 5.15 -8.36
C PHE A 15 9.00 4.32 -7.57
N VAL A 16 7.73 4.72 -7.60
CA VAL A 16 6.62 3.93 -7.10
C VAL A 16 6.11 3.04 -8.24
N GLY A 17 6.21 1.72 -8.11
CA GLY A 17 5.89 0.79 -9.19
C GLY A 17 6.27 -0.65 -8.87
N HIS A 18 5.84 -1.59 -9.71
CA HIS A 18 6.23 -2.99 -9.59
C HIS A 18 7.69 -3.18 -9.99
N VAL A 19 8.28 -4.32 -9.59
CA VAL A 19 9.62 -4.74 -10.01
C VAL A 19 9.77 -4.61 -11.53
N GLY A 20 10.86 -4.00 -11.98
CA GLY A 20 11.13 -3.77 -13.41
C GLY A 20 10.46 -2.53 -13.99
N GLY A 21 9.98 -1.59 -13.16
CA GLY A 21 9.38 -0.34 -13.61
C GLY A 21 8.01 -0.54 -14.28
N GLN A 22 7.28 -1.57 -13.85
CA GLN A 22 5.95 -1.88 -14.37
C GLN A 22 4.85 -1.27 -13.49
N PRO A 23 3.60 -1.18 -14.00
CA PRO A 23 2.46 -0.77 -13.17
C PRO A 23 2.30 -1.67 -11.94
N LEU A 24 1.84 -1.08 -10.84
CA LEU A 24 1.52 -1.78 -9.59
C LEU A 24 0.40 -2.79 -9.80
N LEU A 25 0.49 -3.92 -9.10
CA LEU A 25 -0.46 -5.04 -9.20
C LEU A 25 -1.33 -5.20 -7.94
N ASP A 26 -1.29 -4.24 -7.02
CA ASP A 26 -2.15 -4.23 -5.85
C ASP A 26 -3.63 -4.30 -6.28
N ILE A 27 -4.40 -5.19 -5.65
CA ILE A 27 -5.80 -5.43 -5.97
C ILE A 27 -6.69 -4.19 -5.80
N ILE A 28 -6.23 -3.20 -5.02
CA ILE A 28 -6.88 -1.89 -4.93
C ILE A 28 -6.92 -1.22 -6.31
N PHE A 29 -5.90 -1.45 -7.14
CA PHE A 29 -5.74 -0.83 -8.45
C PHE A 29 -6.20 -1.71 -9.61
N THR A 30 -6.21 -3.04 -9.51
CA THR A 30 -6.33 -3.93 -10.69
C THR A 30 -7.75 -4.32 -11.12
N ASN A 31 -8.81 -3.64 -10.68
CA ASN A 31 -10.17 -3.91 -11.18
C ASN A 31 -10.34 -3.51 -12.66
N SER A 32 -11.28 -4.16 -13.37
CA SER A 32 -11.46 -4.16 -14.84
C SER A 32 -11.65 -2.79 -15.53
N CYS A 33 -11.82 -1.71 -14.75
CA CYS A 33 -12.04 -0.34 -15.25
C CYS A 33 -10.92 0.62 -14.82
N SER A 34 -9.87 0.14 -14.17
CA SER A 34 -8.81 0.98 -13.63
C SER A 34 -7.73 1.29 -14.66
N ILE A 35 -7.29 2.55 -14.66
CA ILE A 35 -6.08 2.98 -15.35
C ILE A 35 -4.87 2.32 -14.66
N ASN A 36 -3.87 1.92 -15.44
CA ASN A 36 -2.64 1.33 -14.90
C ASN A 36 -2.00 2.24 -13.84
N ALA A 37 -1.67 1.65 -12.68
CA ALA A 37 -1.08 2.34 -11.55
C ALA A 37 0.44 2.46 -11.72
N GLY A 38 0.89 3.47 -12.47
CA GLY A 38 2.30 3.83 -12.57
C GLY A 38 3.06 3.11 -13.70
N PRO A 39 4.41 3.11 -13.65
CA PRO A 39 5.24 3.61 -12.55
C PRO A 39 5.17 5.13 -12.37
N PHE A 40 5.40 5.61 -11.14
CA PHE A 40 5.44 7.03 -10.78
C PHE A 40 6.83 7.43 -10.33
N SER A 41 7.30 8.60 -10.75
CA SER A 41 8.65 9.08 -10.41
C SER A 41 8.77 9.66 -8.99
N SER A 42 7.68 9.74 -8.23
CA SER A 42 7.67 10.26 -6.86
C SER A 42 6.39 9.85 -6.12
N VAL A 43 6.43 9.91 -4.78
CA VAL A 43 5.25 9.71 -3.92
C VAL A 43 4.15 10.72 -4.23
N SER A 44 4.51 11.99 -4.46
CA SER A 44 3.55 13.04 -4.83
C SER A 44 2.74 12.71 -6.10
N LYS A 45 3.41 12.22 -7.16
CA LYS A 45 2.73 11.80 -8.39
C LYS A 45 1.83 10.59 -8.16
N PHE A 46 2.28 9.66 -7.32
CA PHE A 46 1.47 8.53 -6.90
C PHE A 46 0.23 8.97 -6.12
N HIS A 47 0.34 9.92 -5.18
CA HIS A 47 -0.79 10.45 -4.42
C HIS A 47 -1.79 11.21 -5.28
N GLN A 48 -1.29 12.04 -6.21
CA GLN A 48 -2.15 12.70 -7.19
C GLN A 48 -2.95 11.66 -7.96
N TRP A 49 -2.29 10.65 -8.53
CA TRP A 49 -2.98 9.57 -9.23
C TRP A 49 -3.95 8.80 -8.32
N PHE A 50 -3.52 8.40 -7.13
CA PHE A 50 -4.29 7.60 -6.17
C PHE A 50 -5.59 8.28 -5.76
N THR A 51 -5.52 9.57 -5.41
CA THR A 51 -6.69 10.35 -4.99
C THR A 51 -7.62 10.67 -6.15
N HIS A 52 -7.11 10.82 -7.38
CA HIS A 52 -7.95 11.01 -8.55
C HIS A 52 -8.62 9.72 -9.02
N ALA A 53 -7.88 8.62 -9.07
CA ALA A 53 -8.36 7.31 -9.54
C ALA A 53 -9.38 6.71 -8.56
N LEU A 54 -9.13 6.84 -7.26
CA LEU A 54 -9.99 6.27 -6.23
C LEU A 54 -10.89 7.29 -5.54
N GLY A 55 -10.77 8.58 -5.81
CA GLY A 55 -11.67 9.60 -5.25
C GLY A 55 -13.12 9.50 -5.73
N PRO A 56 -14.07 10.12 -5.03
CA PRO A 56 -15.51 10.07 -5.36
C PRO A 56 -15.87 10.68 -6.73
N SER A 57 -15.01 11.52 -7.32
CA SER A 57 -15.25 12.19 -8.60
C SER A 57 -14.75 11.41 -9.83
N ARG A 58 -14.72 10.08 -9.80
CA ARG A 58 -14.18 9.21 -10.88
C ARG A 58 -14.70 9.49 -12.29
N THR A 59 -15.90 10.05 -12.40
CA THR A 59 -16.67 10.18 -13.64
C THR A 59 -16.28 11.36 -14.53
N VAL A 60 -15.37 12.24 -14.10
CA VAL A 60 -14.95 13.42 -14.89
C VAL A 60 -13.71 13.08 -15.72
N THR A 61 -13.80 13.10 -17.05
CA THR A 61 -12.76 12.55 -17.95
C THR A 61 -11.45 13.36 -18.04
N ASP A 62 -11.40 14.57 -17.48
CA ASP A 62 -10.20 15.42 -17.54
C ASP A 62 -9.41 15.38 -16.23
N PHE A 63 -8.19 14.83 -16.32
CA PHE A 63 -7.25 14.65 -15.20
C PHE A 63 -6.54 15.95 -14.79
N GLU A 64 -6.40 16.91 -15.71
CA GLU A 64 -5.57 18.11 -15.50
C GLU A 64 -6.31 19.28 -14.82
N ASP A 65 -7.64 19.26 -14.76
CA ASP A 65 -8.46 20.39 -14.25
C ASP A 65 -9.10 20.11 -12.89
N ARG A 66 -8.61 19.10 -12.15
CA ARG A 66 -9.14 18.74 -10.83
C ARG A 66 -8.33 19.39 -9.73
N SER A 67 -8.97 20.25 -8.94
CA SER A 67 -8.46 20.65 -7.63
C SER A 67 -8.18 19.41 -6.76
N PRO A 68 -7.06 19.37 -6.01
CA PRO A 68 -6.77 18.27 -5.10
C PRO A 68 -7.91 18.06 -4.10
N HIS A 69 -8.25 16.81 -3.83
CA HIS A 69 -9.25 16.50 -2.79
C HIS A 69 -8.72 17.01 -1.43
N PRO A 70 -9.54 17.60 -0.55
CA PRO A 70 -9.06 18.13 0.74
C PRO A 70 -8.30 17.10 1.60
N TYR A 71 -8.59 15.81 1.43
CA TYR A 71 -7.88 14.75 2.16
C TYR A 71 -6.53 14.36 1.57
N SER A 72 -6.18 14.81 0.35
CA SER A 72 -4.87 14.52 -0.25
C SER A 72 -3.73 15.14 0.57
N SER A 73 -3.95 16.31 1.16
CA SER A 73 -2.93 17.01 1.97
C SER A 73 -2.60 16.32 3.30
N PHE A 74 -3.38 15.31 3.72
CA PHE A 74 -3.07 14.51 4.91
C PHE A 74 -2.20 13.29 4.58
N LEU A 75 -1.99 12.97 3.30
CA LEU A 75 -1.06 11.91 2.90
C LEU A 75 0.39 12.45 2.95
N PRO A 76 1.37 11.64 3.39
CA PRO A 76 2.75 12.10 3.56
C PRO A 76 3.52 12.19 2.24
N GLU A 77 3.82 13.40 1.78
CA GLU A 77 4.52 13.68 0.52
C GLU A 77 5.98 13.20 0.50
N ASP A 78 6.62 13.12 1.67
CA ASP A 78 8.03 12.79 1.87
C ASP A 78 8.26 11.35 2.36
N ALA A 79 7.23 10.50 2.27
CA ALA A 79 7.36 9.10 2.65
C ALA A 79 8.46 8.40 1.83
N PRO A 80 9.38 7.64 2.45
CA PRO A 80 10.39 6.91 1.72
C PRO A 80 9.74 5.83 0.86
N ILE A 81 10.28 5.63 -0.34
CA ILE A 81 9.85 4.57 -1.25
C ILE A 81 10.63 3.31 -0.91
N VAL A 82 9.94 2.29 -0.42
CA VAL A 82 10.54 1.03 0.00
C VAL A 82 9.87 -0.14 -0.71
N PHE A 83 10.53 -1.28 -0.76
CA PHE A 83 9.86 -2.49 -1.18
C PHE A 83 8.83 -2.91 -0.13
N THR A 84 7.61 -3.22 -0.55
CA THR A 84 6.54 -3.69 0.34
C THR A 84 5.96 -4.99 -0.19
N HIS A 85 5.42 -5.81 0.72
CA HIS A 85 4.64 -7.00 0.34
C HIS A 85 3.29 -6.60 -0.23
N ALA A 86 2.69 -5.52 0.31
CA ALA A 86 1.37 -5.01 -0.05
C ALA A 86 0.21 -6.00 0.16
N ASP A 87 0.44 -7.11 0.86
CA ASP A 87 -0.59 -8.07 1.27
C ASP A 87 -0.13 -8.86 2.51
N LEU A 88 0.42 -8.15 3.49
CA LEU A 88 0.95 -8.76 4.70
C LEU A 88 -0.20 -9.17 5.65
N HIS A 89 -0.83 -10.29 5.33
CA HIS A 89 -1.93 -10.90 6.07
C HIS A 89 -1.44 -12.18 6.81
N PRO A 90 -2.04 -12.58 7.96
CA PRO A 90 -1.63 -13.79 8.69
C PRO A 90 -1.61 -15.07 7.86
N SER A 91 -2.51 -15.20 6.87
CA SER A 91 -2.53 -16.37 5.95
C SER A 91 -1.28 -16.48 5.07
N ASN A 92 -0.55 -15.39 4.90
CA ASN A 92 0.63 -15.29 4.05
C ASN A 92 1.92 -15.49 4.85
N ILE A 93 1.83 -15.78 6.16
CA ILE A 93 2.97 -16.02 7.06
C ILE A 93 2.94 -17.47 7.53
N ILE A 94 3.94 -18.25 7.10
CA ILE A 94 4.07 -19.66 7.49
C ILE A 94 4.92 -19.74 8.76
N LEU A 95 4.37 -20.40 9.78
CA LEU A 95 5.04 -20.64 11.06
C LEU A 95 5.51 -22.10 11.19
N SER A 96 6.59 -22.32 11.93
CA SER A 96 7.03 -23.65 12.32
C SER A 96 6.11 -24.26 13.37
N ASN A 97 5.99 -25.58 13.35
CA ASN A 97 5.34 -26.31 14.44
C ASN A 97 6.19 -26.28 15.70
N GLY A 98 5.55 -26.31 16.86
CA GLY A 98 6.20 -26.42 18.17
C GLY A 98 5.73 -25.39 19.19
N PRO A 99 6.25 -25.45 20.43
CA PRO A 99 5.85 -24.55 21.51
C PRO A 99 6.33 -23.11 21.34
N LEU A 100 7.34 -22.89 20.49
CA LEU A 100 7.87 -21.57 20.13
C LEU A 100 7.93 -21.48 18.59
N PRO A 101 6.80 -21.15 17.94
CA PRO A 101 6.74 -21.06 16.49
C PRO A 101 7.65 -19.95 15.97
N GLN A 102 8.40 -20.24 14.90
CA GLN A 102 9.23 -19.28 14.17
C GLN A 102 8.66 -19.07 12.77
N ILE A 103 8.90 -17.89 12.20
CA ILE A 103 8.52 -17.61 10.82
C ILE A 103 9.44 -18.40 9.88
N ILE A 104 8.85 -19.28 9.08
CA ILE A 104 9.56 -20.09 8.08
C ILE A 104 9.57 -19.35 6.73
N ALA A 105 8.43 -18.78 6.35
CA ALA A 105 8.28 -18.14 5.05
C ALA A 105 7.20 -17.06 5.09
N ILE A 106 7.36 -16.12 4.17
CA ILE A 106 6.34 -15.16 3.76
C ILE A 106 6.07 -15.44 2.29
N ILE A 107 4.80 -15.63 1.95
CA ILE A 107 4.36 -16.09 0.63
C ILE A 107 3.38 -15.09 0.02
N ASP A 108 3.05 -15.30 -1.25
CA ASP A 108 2.05 -14.53 -1.98
C ASP A 108 2.44 -13.08 -2.32
N TRP A 109 3.63 -12.92 -2.89
CA TRP A 109 4.23 -11.63 -3.25
C TRP A 109 3.67 -10.98 -4.53
N HIS A 110 2.54 -11.42 -5.06
CA HIS A 110 2.06 -10.96 -6.38
C HIS A 110 1.68 -9.47 -6.42
N GLN A 111 1.35 -8.85 -5.28
CA GLN A 111 1.06 -7.42 -5.13
C GLN A 111 2.29 -6.59 -4.77
N SER A 112 3.43 -7.25 -4.51
CA SER A 112 4.64 -6.58 -4.03
C SER A 112 5.21 -5.58 -5.04
N GLY A 113 5.97 -4.62 -4.54
CA GLY A 113 6.51 -3.55 -5.35
C GLY A 113 7.14 -2.45 -4.52
N TRP A 114 7.52 -1.37 -5.18
CA TRP A 114 8.04 -0.17 -4.56
C TRP A 114 6.89 0.78 -4.26
N TYR A 115 6.62 1.00 -2.97
CA TYR A 115 5.53 1.85 -2.48
C TYR A 115 6.04 2.84 -1.43
N PRO A 116 5.29 3.92 -1.14
CA PRO A 116 5.51 4.68 0.08
C PRO A 116 5.48 3.76 1.31
N ALA A 117 6.40 3.92 2.26
CA ALA A 117 6.59 2.99 3.38
C ALA A 117 5.34 2.74 4.24
N TYR A 118 4.44 3.73 4.33
CA TYR A 118 3.19 3.58 5.06
C TYR A 118 2.22 2.58 4.42
N TRP A 119 2.38 2.28 3.11
CA TRP A 119 1.48 1.42 2.35
C TRP A 119 1.35 0.03 2.97
N GLU A 120 2.44 -0.53 3.49
CA GLU A 120 2.44 -1.84 4.17
C GLU A 120 1.50 -1.85 5.38
N TYR A 121 1.55 -0.80 6.22
CA TYR A 121 0.66 -0.67 7.39
C TYR A 121 -0.79 -0.48 6.96
N CYS A 122 -1.03 0.45 6.04
CA CYS A 122 -2.37 0.74 5.55
C CYS A 122 -3.03 -0.51 4.94
N LYS A 123 -2.33 -1.24 4.07
CA LYS A 123 -2.83 -2.49 3.48
C LYS A 123 -3.06 -3.58 4.52
N ALA A 124 -2.07 -3.86 5.37
CA ALA A 124 -2.18 -4.93 6.36
C ALA A 124 -3.33 -4.68 7.35
N ARG A 125 -3.57 -3.42 7.74
CA ARG A 125 -4.72 -3.00 8.55
C ARG A 125 -6.03 -3.11 7.77
N TRP A 126 -6.07 -2.66 6.52
CA TRP A 126 -7.27 -2.70 5.69
C TRP A 126 -7.79 -4.12 5.44
N THR A 127 -6.89 -5.09 5.24
CA THR A 127 -7.24 -6.51 5.08
C THR A 127 -7.58 -7.22 6.39
N SER A 128 -7.42 -6.54 7.53
CA SER A 128 -7.61 -7.14 8.84
C SER A 128 -9.08 -7.09 9.27
N LYS A 129 -9.46 -8.00 10.17
CA LYS A 129 -10.73 -7.87 10.89
C LYS A 129 -10.61 -6.70 11.87
N ILE A 130 -11.53 -5.74 11.78
CA ILE A 130 -11.64 -4.60 12.71
C ILE A 130 -11.69 -5.10 14.16
N GLY A 131 -10.79 -4.61 15.01
CA GLY A 131 -10.67 -5.02 16.42
C GLY A 131 -10.22 -6.47 16.60
N GLY A 132 -9.64 -7.08 15.55
CA GLY A 132 -9.07 -8.41 15.59
C GLY A 132 -7.67 -8.41 16.18
N GLU A 133 -7.21 -9.59 16.63
CA GLU A 133 -5.89 -9.74 17.25
C GLU A 133 -4.75 -9.29 16.31
N TRP A 134 -4.90 -9.50 14.99
CA TRP A 134 -3.94 -9.02 14.00
C TRP A 134 -3.73 -7.50 14.08
N GLU A 135 -4.82 -6.73 14.02
CA GLU A 135 -4.78 -5.27 14.06
C GLU A 135 -4.28 -4.73 15.41
N GLU A 136 -4.83 -5.25 16.51
CA GLU A 136 -4.62 -4.64 17.83
C GLU A 136 -3.27 -5.03 18.45
N LYS A 137 -2.84 -6.28 18.25
CA LYS A 137 -1.69 -6.86 18.96
C LYS A 137 -0.48 -7.04 18.06
N TYR A 138 -0.65 -7.55 16.85
CA TYR A 138 0.49 -7.95 16.01
C TYR A 138 0.99 -6.84 15.10
N LEU A 139 0.12 -6.10 14.40
CA LEU A 139 0.54 -4.99 13.54
C LEU A 139 1.44 -3.97 14.26
N PRO A 140 1.16 -3.52 15.50
CA PRO A 140 2.01 -2.55 16.19
C PRO A 140 3.39 -3.08 16.58
N LEU A 141 3.57 -4.41 16.61
CA LEU A 141 4.88 -5.05 16.84
C LEU A 141 5.71 -5.14 15.56
N LEU A 142 5.06 -5.07 14.39
CA LEU A 142 5.67 -5.28 13.09
C LEU A 142 5.88 -3.96 12.33
N LEU A 143 4.96 -3.02 12.46
CA LEU A 143 4.84 -1.82 11.65
C LEU A 143 4.50 -0.61 12.50
N ASP A 144 5.07 0.53 12.13
CA ASP A 144 4.70 1.81 12.70
C ASP A 144 3.25 2.16 12.33
N ARG A 145 2.52 2.69 13.30
CA ARG A 145 1.17 3.21 13.08
C ARG A 145 1.24 4.58 12.43
N TYR A 146 0.29 4.85 11.53
CA TYR A 146 0.16 6.12 10.85
C TYR A 146 -1.21 6.75 11.12
N ASP A 147 -1.21 7.96 11.67
CA ASP A 147 -2.43 8.68 12.08
C ASP A 147 -3.31 9.11 10.90
N PHE A 148 -2.76 9.15 9.69
CA PHE A 148 -3.50 9.48 8.48
C PHE A 148 -4.23 8.29 7.84
N TYR A 149 -4.25 7.12 8.50
CA TYR A 149 -4.90 5.92 7.95
C TYR A 149 -6.34 6.20 7.49
N ASP A 150 -7.13 6.92 8.28
CA ASP A 150 -8.54 7.17 7.96
C ASP A 150 -8.71 7.98 6.66
N TYR A 151 -7.76 8.89 6.36
CA TYR A 151 -7.75 9.63 5.09
C TYR A 151 -7.35 8.75 3.91
N TRP A 152 -6.42 7.81 4.12
CA TRP A 152 -6.07 6.81 3.11
C TRP A 152 -7.24 5.86 2.84
N ASP A 153 -7.87 5.35 3.89
CA ASP A 153 -8.99 4.41 3.83
C ASP A 153 -10.21 5.03 3.14
N TYR A 154 -10.46 6.33 3.37
CA TYR A 154 -11.49 7.09 2.66
C TYR A 154 -11.41 6.91 1.13
N PHE A 155 -10.22 7.01 0.54
CA PHE A 155 -10.05 6.85 -0.91
C PHE A 155 -10.28 5.40 -1.35
N VAL A 156 -9.80 4.43 -0.57
CA VAL A 156 -9.99 3.01 -0.88
C VAL A 156 -11.46 2.60 -0.79
N LEU A 157 -12.19 3.07 0.23
CA LEU A 157 -13.63 2.84 0.40
C LEU A 157 -14.44 3.55 -0.67
N ALA A 158 -14.05 4.77 -1.05
CA ALA A 158 -14.71 5.49 -2.11
C ALA A 158 -14.77 4.64 -3.39
N ARG A 159 -13.79 3.75 -3.65
CA ARG A 159 -13.68 2.87 -4.84
C ARG A 159 -14.99 2.17 -5.22
N GLY A 160 -15.85 1.92 -4.25
CA GLY A 160 -17.02 1.07 -4.42
C GLY A 160 -16.57 -0.39 -4.51
N VAL A 161 -17.19 -1.24 -3.70
CA VAL A 161 -17.00 -2.69 -3.76
C VAL A 161 -17.89 -3.29 -4.82
#